data_AF-A0A661FRI8-F1
#
_entry.id   AF-A0A661FRI8-F1
#
_cell.length_a   1.000
_cell.length_b   1.000
_cell.length_c   1.000
_cell.angle_alpha   90.00
_cell.angle_beta   90.00
_cell.angle_gamma   90.00
#
_symmetry.space_group_name_H-M   'P 1'
#
loop_
_entity.id
_entity.type
_entity.pdbx_description
1 polymer ?
#
loop_
_entity_poly.entity_id
_entity_poly.type
_entity_poly.pdbx_seq_one_letter_code
_entity_poly.pdbx_strand_id
1 'polypeptide(L)' 'MNTDFARCQMIEQQIRTNGVSDPRILAALERLARDEFVPAAYVDLAFADCEIPLPHGQCMLRPMIEGKILQALAL' A
#
# COMPACT_ATOMS: atom_id res chain seq x y z
N MET A 1 12.65 10.97 -2.82
CA MET A 1 12.09 9.79 -3.52
C MET A 1 11.05 10.27 -4.53
N ASN A 2 11.00 9.73 -5.75
CA ASN A 2 9.88 9.98 -6.66
C ASN A 2 8.71 9.09 -6.21
N THR A 3 7.78 9.68 -5.46
CA THR A 3 6.66 8.97 -4.82
C THR A 3 5.70 8.37 -5.84
N ASP A 4 5.42 9.06 -6.93
CA ASP A 4 4.56 8.56 -8.00
C ASP A 4 5.15 7.33 -8.68
N PHE A 5 6.46 7.35 -8.96
CA PHE A 5 7.16 6.18 -9.51
C PHE A 5 7.18 5.02 -8.51
N ALA A 6 7.46 5.29 -7.22
CA ALA A 6 7.48 4.26 -6.19
C ALA A 6 6.10 3.62 -5.97
N ARG A 7 5.02 4.41 -6.00
CA ARG A 7 3.63 3.95 -5.92
C ARG A 7 3.29 3.05 -7.11
N CYS A 8 3.63 3.49 -8.33
CA CYS A 8 3.43 2.67 -9.52
C CYS A 8 4.18 1.33 -9.43
N GLN A 9 5.44 1.35 -9.01
CA GLN A 9 6.23 0.13 -8.81
C GLN A 9 5.62 -0.80 -7.74
N MET A 10 5.15 -0.27 -6.62
CA MET A 10 4.46 -1.05 -5.60
C MET A 10 3.22 -1.74 -6.18
N ILE A 11 2.40 -1.01 -6.94
CA ILE A 11 1.17 -1.56 -7.53
C ILE A 11 1.48 -2.65 -8.55
N GLU A 12 2.36 -2.36 -9.50
CA GLU A 12 2.66 -3.26 -10.61
C GLU A 12 3.47 -4.49 -10.18
N GLN A 13 4.44 -4.32 -9.28
CA GLN A 13 5.38 -5.39 -8.91
C GLN A 13 4.99 -6.16 -7.66
N GLN A 14 4.22 -5.56 -6.74
CA GLN A 14 3.89 -6.20 -5.47
C GLN A 14 2.39 -6.54 -5.40
N ILE A 15 1.50 -5.59 -5.73
CA ILE A 15 0.06 -5.76 -5.50
C ILE A 15 -0.58 -6.65 -6.58
N ARG A 16 -0.38 -6.31 -7.86
CA ARG A 16 -0.91 -7.10 -8.99
C ARG A 16 -0.34 -8.52 -9.03
N THR A 17 0.97 -8.66 -8.80
CA THR A 17 1.65 -9.97 -8.79
C THR A 17 1.15 -10.89 -7.69
N ASN A 18 0.58 -10.33 -6.61
CA ASN A 18 0.01 -11.08 -5.49
C ASN A 18 -1.51 -11.27 -5.57
N GLY A 19 -2.10 -11.10 -6.76
CA GLY A 19 -3.47 -11.50 -7.06
C GLY A 19 -4.53 -10.46 -6.71
N VAL A 20 -4.15 -9.22 -6.41
CA VAL A 20 -5.09 -8.10 -6.32
C VAL A 20 -5.27 -7.53 -7.73
N SER A 21 -6.42 -7.79 -8.34
CA SER A 21 -6.67 -7.49 -9.76
C SER A 21 -7.92 -6.66 -10.02
N ASP A 22 -8.77 -6.41 -9.00
CA ASP A 22 -9.94 -5.54 -9.15
C ASP A 22 -9.50 -4.11 -9.56
N PRO A 23 -9.93 -3.62 -10.73
CA PRO A 23 -9.54 -2.29 -11.22
C PRO A 23 -9.92 -1.15 -10.26
N ARG A 24 -11.01 -1.30 -9.49
CA ARG A 24 -11.46 -0.28 -8.53
C ARG A 24 -10.49 -0.15 -7.36
N ILE A 25 -9.92 -1.27 -6.92
CA ILE A 25 -8.92 -1.31 -5.84
C ILE A 25 -7.61 -0.70 -6.32
N LEU A 26 -7.16 -1.08 -7.52
CA LEU A 26 -5.94 -0.54 -8.11
C LEU A 26 -6.04 0.98 -8.30
N ALA A 27 -7.16 1.47 -8.84
CA ALA A 27 -7.41 2.90 -8.99
C ALA A 27 -7.46 3.64 -7.64
N ALA A 28 -7.99 3.01 -6.58
CA ALA A 28 -7.97 3.59 -5.24
C ALA A 28 -6.54 3.69 -4.70
N LEU A 29 -5.72 2.65 -4.87
CA LEU A 29 -4.31 2.63 -4.44
C LEU A 29 -3.43 3.59 -5.24
N GLU A 30 -3.74 3.84 -6.51
CA GLU A 30 -3.05 4.86 -7.33
C GLU A 30 -3.34 6.29 -6.86
N ARG A 31 -4.60 6.55 -6.45
CA ARG A 31 -5.07 7.89 -6.07
C ARG A 31 -4.79 8.23 -4.60
N LEU A 32 -4.77 7.25 -3.71
CA LEU A 32 -4.55 7.47 -2.29
C LEU A 32 -3.05 7.68 -2.02
N ALA A 33 -2.71 8.82 -1.44
CA ALA A 33 -1.35 9.14 -1.02
C ALA A 33 -1.00 8.38 0.27
N ARG A 34 -0.73 7.07 0.14
CA ARG A 34 -0.35 6.17 1.25
C ARG A 34 0.76 6.77 2.14
N ASP A 35 1.73 7.44 1.52
CA ASP A 35 2.87 8.10 2.16
C ASP A 35 2.48 9.21 3.14
N GLU A 36 1.31 9.84 2.98
CA GLU A 36 0.81 10.85 3.93
C GLU A 36 0.33 10.25 5.26
N PHE A 37 0.06 8.95 5.29
CA PHE A 37 -0.41 8.23 6.50
C PHE A 37 0.74 7.54 7.25
N VAL A 38 1.96 7.58 6.72
CA VAL A 38 3.13 6.92 7.29
C VAL A 38 3.82 7.85 8.30
N PRO A 39 4.22 7.35 9.49
CA PRO A 39 5.00 8.16 10.41
C PRO A 39 6.30 8.65 9.77
N ALA A 40 6.69 9.90 10.03
CA ALA A 40 7.82 10.56 9.36
C ALA A 40 9.14 9.76 9.41
N ALA A 41 9.37 9.00 10.48
CA ALA A 41 10.56 8.15 10.63
C ALA A 41 10.64 6.98 9.63
N TYR A 42 9.53 6.63 8.97
CA TYR A 42 9.40 5.49 8.07
C TYR A 42 8.94 5.88 6.66
N VAL A 43 8.95 7.17 6.30
CA VAL A 43 8.43 7.66 5.01
C VAL A 43 9.12 7.00 3.81
N ASP A 44 10.41 6.69 3.92
CA ASP A 44 11.17 5.99 2.87
C ASP A 44 10.74 4.53 2.68
N LEU A 45 10.00 3.97 3.64
CA LEU A 45 9.43 2.62 3.60
C LEU A 45 7.95 2.59 3.19
N ALA A 46 7.35 3.74 2.85
CA ALA A 46 5.91 3.84 2.57
C ALA A 46 5.40 2.86 1.50
N PHE A 47 6.23 2.54 0.52
CA PHE A 47 5.91 1.67 -0.63
C PHE A 47 6.64 0.31 -0.60
N ALA A 48 7.34 0.03 0.49
CA ALA A 48 7.98 -1.26 0.69
C ALA A 48 6.93 -2.31 1.11
N ASP A 49 7.15 -3.57 0.73
CA ASP A 49 6.31 -4.69 1.19
C ASP A 49 6.66 -5.09 2.63
N CYS A 50 6.50 -4.15 3.56
CA CYS A 50 6.71 -4.34 4.99
C CYS A 50 5.59 -3.71 5.82
N GLU A 51 5.48 -4.16 7.07
CA GLU A 51 4.65 -3.51 8.07
C GLU A 51 5.40 -2.31 8.65
N ILE A 52 4.68 -1.23 8.93
CA ILE A 52 5.27 -0.02 9.51
C ILE A 52 4.77 0.14 10.96
N PRO A 53 5.66 0.25 11.95
CA PRO A 53 5.25 0.48 13.34
C PRO A 53 4.44 1.77 13.48
N LEU A 54 3.31 1.67 14.18
CA LEU A 54 2.46 2.79 14.56
C LEU A 54 2.46 2.97 16.08
N PRO A 55 2.08 4.15 16.59
CA PRO A 55 1.86 4.35 18.03
C PRO A 55 0.89 3.32 18.62
N HIS A 56 0.98 3.11 19.94
CA HIS A 56 0.12 2.17 20.68
C HIS A 56 0.29 0.69 20.27
N GLY A 57 1.48 0.32 19.78
CA GLY A 57 1.80 -1.05 19.43
C GLY A 57 1.03 -1.57 18.21
N GLN A 58 0.47 -0.67 17.40
CA GLN A 58 -0.19 -1.02 16.16
C GLN A 58 0.82 -1.08 15.00
N CYS A 59 0.40 -1.62 13.87
CA CYS A 59 1.17 -1.54 12.63
C CYS A 59 0.29 -1.15 11.45
N MET A 60 0.86 -0.38 10.55
CA MET A 60 0.32 -0.21 9.20
C MET A 60 0.66 -1.48 8.43
N LEU A 61 -0.34 -2.03 7.75
CA LEU A 61 -0.20 -3.30 7.05
C LEU A 61 0.69 -3.15 5.81
N ARG A 62 1.23 -4.29 5.36
CA ARG A 62 1.83 -4.42 4.04
C ARG A 62 0.83 -3.99 2.95
N PRO A 63 1.24 -3.22 1.93
CA PRO A 63 0.34 -2.77 0.86
C PRO A 63 -0.45 -3.90 0.20
N MET A 64 0.19 -5.05 0.01
CA MET A 64 -0.45 -6.27 -0.51
C MET A 64 -1.64 -6.71 0.34
N ILE A 65 -1.49 -6.71 1.66
CA ILE A 65 -2.50 -7.22 2.59
C ILE A 65 -3.73 -6.32 2.57
N GLU A 66 -3.53 -4.99 2.51
CA GLU A 66 -4.63 -4.04 2.36
C GLU A 66 -5.42 -4.28 1.07
N GLY A 67 -4.72 -4.45 -0.06
CA GLY A 67 -5.35 -4.77 -1.34
C GLY A 67 -6.14 -6.09 -1.29
N LYS A 68 -5.61 -7.13 -0.63
CA LYS A 68 -6.30 -8.41 -0.45
C LYS A 68 -7.53 -8.30 0.44
N ILE A 69 -7.46 -7.52 1.52
CA ILE A 69 -8.62 -7.27 2.40
C ILE A 69 -9.73 -6.58 1.62
N LEU A 70 -9.40 -5.53 0.86
CA LEU A 70 -10.37 -4.83 0.02
C LEU A 70 -11.00 -5.78 -1.03
N GLN A 71 -10.19 -6.63 -1.65
CA GLN A 71 -10.69 -7.58 -2.66
C GLN A 71 -11.59 -8.65 -2.04
N ALA A 72 -11.25 -9.13 -0.84
CA ALA A 72 -12.05 -10.11 -0.12
C ALA A 72 -13.43 -9.58 0.29
N LEU A 73 -13.57 -8.27 0.48
CA LEU A 73 -14.85 -7.65 0.85
C LEU A 73 -15.89 -7.70 -0.28
N ALA A 74 -15.45 -7.84 -1.54
CA ALA A 74 -16.30 -7.98 -2.72
C ALA A 74 -17.41 -6.90 -2.84
N LEU A 75 -17.11 -5.67 -2.43
CA LEU A 75 -17.99 -4.49 -2.63
C LEU A 75 -18.11 -4.10 -4.09
#